data_AF-A0A231RCR8-F1
#
_entry.id   AF-A0A231RCR8-F1
#
_cell.length_a   1.000
_cell.length_b   1.000
_cell.length_c   1.000
_cell.angle_alpha   90.00
_cell.angle_beta   90.00
_cell.angle_gamma   90.00
#
_symmetry.space_group_name_H-M   'P 1'
#
loop_
_entity.id
_entity.type
_entity.pdbx_description
1 polymer ?
#
loop_
_entity_poly.entity_id
_entity_poly.type
_entity_poly.pdbx_seq_one_letter_code
_entity_poly.pdbx_strand_id
1 'polypeptide(L)'
;MSQDVESFLTEAKICIAKMKRRFIPREGFEQDLLDLGINGIQQAWRELLKIKASDMWKSPEPDHKDSTRLVWFFKREYNGITAYIKLKIDERGCVCISFHPDR
;
A
#
# COMPACT_ATOMS: atom_id res chain seq x y z
N MET A 1 11.53 8.80 17.69
CA MET A 1 11.64 9.50 16.40
C MET A 1 10.38 9.19 15.62
N SER A 2 9.65 10.20 15.15
CA SER A 2 8.51 9.98 14.24
C SER A 2 9.04 9.46 12.90
N GLN A 3 8.53 8.33 12.43
CA GLN A 3 8.83 7.84 11.09
C GLN A 3 8.17 8.78 10.07
N ASP A 4 8.95 9.33 9.14
CA ASP A 4 8.42 10.09 8.01
C ASP A 4 8.07 9.16 6.82
N VAL A 5 7.36 9.71 5.83
CA VAL A 5 6.87 8.95 4.68
C VAL A 5 7.99 8.38 3.79
N GLU A 6 9.10 9.10 3.63
CA GLU A 6 10.22 8.65 2.79
C GLU A 6 10.94 7.47 3.44
N SER A 7 11.18 7.57 4.75
CA SER A 7 11.73 6.50 5.57
C SER A 7 10.83 5.26 5.52
N PHE A 8 9.51 5.43 5.67
CA PHE A 8 8.54 4.32 5.56
C PHE A 8 8.55 3.68 4.16
N LEU A 9 8.45 4.48 3.09
CA LEU A 9 8.42 3.96 1.73
C LEU A 9 9.72 3.24 1.35
N THR A 10 10.87 3.73 1.83
CA THR A 10 12.16 3.08 1.64
C THR A 10 12.14 1.68 2.24
N GLU A 11 11.72 1.55 3.50
CA GLU A 11 11.62 0.27 4.19
C GLU A 11 10.59 -0.67 3.52
N ALA A 12 9.41 -0.15 3.17
CA ALA A 12 8.35 -0.90 2.50
C ALA A 12 8.83 -1.47 1.16
N LYS A 13 9.56 -0.68 0.35
CA LYS A 13 10.12 -1.11 -0.93
C LYS A 13 11.19 -2.19 -0.75
N ILE A 14 12.03 -2.09 0.28
CA ILE A 14 13.01 -3.14 0.65
C ILE A 14 12.29 -4.44 0.99
N CYS A 15 11.22 -4.38 1.80
CA CYS A 15 10.40 -5.53 2.14
C CYS A 15 9.77 -6.17 0.88
N ILE A 16 9.20 -5.35 -0.02
CA ILE A 16 8.60 -5.81 -1.28
C ILE A 16 9.64 -6.49 -2.18
N ALA A 17 10.84 -5.93 -2.29
CA ALA A 17 11.93 -6.49 -3.10
C ALA A 17 12.45 -7.83 -2.52
N LYS A 18 12.47 -7.97 -1.19
CA LYS A 18 12.89 -9.19 -0.49
C LYS A 18 11.79 -10.24 -0.34
N MET A 19 10.66 -10.09 -1.04
CA MET A 19 9.49 -10.97 -0.93
C MET A 19 8.90 -11.08 0.49
N LYS A 20 9.24 -10.14 1.39
CA LYS A 20 8.63 -9.98 2.71
C LYS A 20 7.42 -9.07 2.57
N ARG A 21 6.37 -9.59 1.93
CA ARG A 21 5.21 -8.79 1.53
C ARG A 21 3.92 -9.60 1.53
N ARG A 22 2.81 -8.97 1.88
CA ARG A 22 1.51 -9.63 1.94
C ARG A 22 0.37 -8.68 1.58
N PHE A 23 -0.54 -9.13 0.72
CA PHE A 23 -1.87 -8.52 0.60
C PHE A 23 -2.79 -9.13 1.65
N ILE A 24 -3.61 -8.30 2.29
CA ILE A 24 -4.75 -8.77 3.07
C ILE A 24 -5.90 -9.00 2.09
N PRO A 25 -6.29 -10.24 1.80
CA PRO A 25 -7.36 -10.50 0.86
C PRO A 25 -8.67 -9.91 1.38
N ARG A 26 -9.40 -9.25 0.49
CA ARG A 26 -10.75 -8.75 0.72
C ARG A 26 -11.61 -9.19 -0.45
N GLU A 27 -12.91 -9.30 -0.20
CA GLU A 27 -13.88 -9.50 -1.27
C GLU A 27 -13.71 -8.40 -2.33
N GLY A 28 -13.74 -8.79 -3.61
CA GLY A 28 -13.56 -7.87 -4.74
C GLY A 28 -12.11 -7.47 -5.04
N PHE A 29 -11.10 -7.90 -4.27
CA PHE A 29 -9.71 -7.47 -4.46
C PHE A 29 -9.17 -7.67 -5.89
N GLU A 30 -9.45 -8.82 -6.51
CA GLU A 30 -9.00 -9.08 -7.88
C GLU A 30 -9.70 -8.19 -8.90
N GLN A 31 -11.00 -7.95 -8.74
CA GLN A 31 -11.76 -7.05 -9.60
C GLN A 31 -11.31 -5.60 -9.43
N ASP A 32 -11.08 -5.16 -8.18
CA ASP A 32 -10.58 -3.82 -7.88
C ASP A 32 -9.21 -3.55 -8.55
N LEU A 33 -8.33 -4.56 -8.64
CA LEU A 33 -7.08 -4.44 -9.39
C LEU A 33 -7.34 -4.32 -10.90
N LEU A 34 -8.24 -5.12 -11.45
CA LEU A 34 -8.59 -5.08 -12.88
C LEU A 34 -9.23 -3.74 -13.26
N ASP A 35 -10.08 -3.17 -12.40
CA ASP A 35 -10.70 -1.86 -12.59
C ASP A 35 -9.62 -0.76 -12.68
N LEU A 36 -8.53 -0.89 -11.92
CA LEU A 36 -7.36 -0.01 -12.01
C LEU A 36 -6.44 -0.32 -13.22
N GLY A 37 -6.75 -1.34 -14.01
CA GLY A 37 -5.92 -1.86 -15.10
C GLY A 37 -4.63 -2.54 -14.63
N ILE A 38 -4.66 -3.12 -13.44
CA ILE A 38 -3.57 -3.90 -12.83
C ILE A 38 -3.88 -5.39 -12.99
N ASN A 39 -3.14 -6.06 -13.87
CA ASN A 39 -3.33 -7.47 -14.20
C ASN A 39 -2.63 -8.38 -13.17
N GLY A 40 -3.23 -8.46 -11.99
CA GLY A 40 -2.89 -9.43 -10.95
C GLY A 40 -1.82 -8.98 -9.95
N ILE A 41 -1.61 -9.86 -8.96
CA ILE A 41 -0.83 -9.59 -7.74
C ILE A 41 0.61 -9.18 -8.03
N GLN A 42 1.27 -9.80 -9.02
CA GLN A 42 2.65 -9.47 -9.34
C GLN A 42 2.79 -8.05 -9.90
N GLN A 43 1.83 -7.61 -10.73
CA GLN A 43 1.81 -6.24 -11.24
C GLN A 43 1.49 -5.26 -10.11
N ALA A 44 0.54 -5.59 -9.23
CA ALA A 44 0.22 -4.75 -8.07
C ALA A 44 1.47 -4.46 -7.22
N TRP A 45 2.31 -5.46 -6.93
CA TRP A 45 3.57 -5.21 -6.23
C TRP A 45 4.55 -4.32 -7.00
N ARG A 46 4.62 -4.44 -8.33
CA ARG A 46 5.44 -3.54 -9.16
C ARG A 46 4.93 -2.10 -9.11
N GLU A 47 3.61 -1.91 -9.06
CA GLU A 47 3.03 -0.58 -8.90
C GLU A 47 3.28 0.00 -7.51
N LEU A 48 3.20 -0.80 -6.44
CA LEU A 48 3.53 -0.36 -5.08
C LEU A 48 4.99 0.09 -4.94
N LEU A 49 5.93 -0.49 -5.70
CA LEU A 49 7.32 -0.02 -5.74
C LEU A 49 7.48 1.39 -6.33
N LYS A 50 6.51 1.85 -7.13
CA LYS A 50 6.55 3.17 -7.76
C LYS A 50 5.94 4.27 -6.89
N ILE A 51 5.26 3.94 -5.79
CA ILE A 51 4.66 4.92 -4.87
C ILE A 51 5.71 5.92 -4.38
N LYS A 52 5.35 7.20 -4.34
CA LYS A 52 6.18 8.31 -3.90
C LYS A 52 5.59 8.98 -2.65
N ALA A 53 6.39 9.75 -1.92
CA ALA A 53 5.89 10.56 -0.81
C ALA A 53 4.79 11.54 -1.24
N SER A 54 4.85 12.06 -2.47
CA SER A 54 3.82 12.92 -3.07
C SER A 54 2.46 12.22 -3.24
N ASP A 55 2.43 10.89 -3.25
CA ASP A 55 1.19 10.11 -3.34
C ASP A 55 0.51 9.98 -1.96
N MET A 56 1.14 10.48 -0.88
CA MET A 56 0.56 10.44 0.46
C MET A 56 -0.70 11.30 0.51
N TRP A 57 -1.82 10.69 0.90
CA TRP A 57 -3.12 11.37 0.90
C TRP A 57 -3.41 12.07 2.22
N LYS A 58 -3.02 11.45 3.34
CA LYS A 58 -3.23 11.99 4.70
C LYS A 58 -2.15 11.47 5.64
N SER A 59 -2.07 12.07 6.82
CA SER A 59 -1.20 11.61 7.90
C SER A 59 -1.45 10.12 8.23
N PRO A 60 -0.40 9.37 8.61
CA PRO A 60 -0.57 8.00 9.06
C PRO A 60 -1.42 7.95 10.33
N GLU A 61 -2.11 6.83 10.52
CA GLU A 61 -2.99 6.59 11.68
C GLU A 61 -2.51 5.34 12.43
N PRO A 62 -2.71 5.25 13.75
CA PRO A 62 -2.44 4.03 14.49
C PRO A 62 -3.20 2.83 13.91
N ASP A 63 -2.54 1.67 13.83
CA ASP A 63 -3.23 0.43 13.44
C ASP A 63 -4.25 0.06 14.52
N HIS A 64 -5.50 -0.18 14.10
CA HIS A 64 -6.58 -0.57 15.01
C HIS A 64 -6.31 -1.86 15.78
N LYS A 65 -5.46 -2.76 15.26
CA LYS A 65 -5.07 -4.00 15.92
C LYS A 65 -3.86 -3.85 16.85
N ASP A 66 -3.03 -2.85 16.61
CA ASP A 66 -1.80 -2.58 17.35
C ASP A 66 -1.44 -1.11 17.23
N SER A 67 -1.87 -0.31 18.20
CA SER A 67 -1.69 1.14 18.19
C SER A 67 -0.24 1.60 18.28
N THR A 68 0.71 0.68 18.51
CA THR A 68 2.16 0.98 18.46
C THR A 68 2.67 1.09 17.02
N ARG A 69 1.89 0.64 16.04
CA ARG A 69 2.22 0.65 14.62
C ARG A 69 1.36 1.66 13.86
N LEU A 70 1.87 2.11 12.72
CA LEU A 70 1.21 3.08 11.86
C LEU A 70 0.72 2.42 10.56
N VAL A 71 -0.43 2.87 10.09
CA VAL A 71 -0.98 2.62 8.77
C VAL A 71 -0.83 3.89 7.94
N TRP A 72 -0.25 3.73 6.76
CA TRP A 72 0.03 4.80 5.81
C TRP A 72 -0.96 4.77 4.66
N PHE A 73 -1.36 5.97 4.21
CA PHE A 73 -2.44 6.16 3.25
C PHE A 73 -1.95 6.89 2.02
N PHE A 74 -2.19 6.30 0.85
CA PHE A 74 -1.78 6.86 -0.42
C PHE A 74 -2.96 6.91 -1.38
N LYS A 75 -2.93 7.90 -2.28
CA LYS A 75 -3.77 7.96 -3.47
C LYS A 75 -2.90 8.12 -4.70
N ARG A 76 -3.21 7.37 -5.74
CA ARG A 76 -2.47 7.41 -6.99
C ARG A 76 -3.34 7.02 -8.16
N GLU A 77 -3.19 7.74 -9.27
CA GLU A 77 -3.92 7.44 -10.50
C GLU A 77 -3.31 6.25 -11.25
N TYR A 78 -4.18 5.34 -11.70
CA TYR A 78 -3.89 4.26 -12.63
C TYR A 78 -4.97 4.28 -13.72
N ASN A 79 -4.57 4.47 -14.98
CA ASN A 79 -5.50 4.49 -16.12
C ASN A 79 -6.71 5.44 -15.93
N GLY A 80 -6.47 6.64 -15.40
CA GLY A 80 -7.52 7.63 -15.15
C GLY A 80 -8.38 7.37 -13.92
N ILE A 81 -8.11 6.30 -13.15
CA ILE A 81 -8.83 5.96 -11.92
C ILE A 81 -7.90 6.14 -10.73
N THR A 82 -8.33 6.94 -9.75
CA THR A 82 -7.61 7.10 -8.50
C THR A 82 -7.74 5.83 -7.67
N ALA A 83 -6.63 5.21 -7.31
CA ALA A 83 -6.58 4.14 -6.34
C ALA A 83 -6.42 4.68 -4.92
N TYR A 84 -7.09 4.06 -3.97
CA TYR A 84 -6.87 4.21 -2.55
C TYR A 84 -6.03 3.04 -2.01
N ILE A 85 -4.92 3.35 -1.35
CA ILE A 85 -3.93 2.36 -0.92
C ILE A 85 -3.61 2.54 0.57
N LYS A 86 -3.65 1.43 1.32
CA LYS A 86 -3.22 1.37 2.73
C LYS A 86 -2.06 0.41 2.90
N LEU A 87 -0.96 0.89 3.46
CA LEU A 87 0.24 0.09 3.74
C LEU A 87 0.59 0.14 5.22
N LYS A 88 1.22 -0.93 5.72
CA LYS A 88 1.94 -0.93 6.99
C LYS A 88 3.15 -1.84 6.90
N ILE A 89 4.02 -1.78 7.90
CA ILE A 89 5.10 -2.75 8.09
C ILE A 89 4.89 -3.47 9.41
N ASP A 90 4.95 -4.80 9.36
CA ASP A 90 4.91 -5.65 10.54
C ASP A 90 5.89 -6.82 10.42
N GLU A 91 5.81 -7.82 11.30
CA GLU A 91 6.67 -9.00 11.29
C GLU A 91 6.65 -9.79 9.96
N ARG A 92 5.63 -9.57 9.12
CA ARG A 92 5.50 -10.17 7.79
C ARG A 92 6.21 -9.36 6.70
N GLY A 93 6.70 -8.16 7.03
CA GLY A 93 7.23 -7.16 6.11
C GLY A 93 6.18 -6.14 5.68
N CYS A 94 6.16 -5.77 4.40
CA CYS A 94 5.21 -4.79 3.87
C CYS A 94 3.83 -5.43 3.67
N VAL A 95 2.84 -4.95 4.40
CA VAL A 95 1.47 -5.42 4.34
C VAL A 95 0.60 -4.38 3.64
N CYS A 96 0.02 -4.77 2.51
CA CYS A 96 -0.99 -3.98 1.83
C CYS A 96 -2.38 -4.37 2.34
N ILE A 97 -3.01 -3.44 3.06
CA ILE A 97 -4.29 -3.62 3.74
C ILE A 97 -5.47 -3.36 2.79
N SER A 98 -5.28 -2.40 1.87
CA SER A 98 -6.25 -1.98 0.86
C SER A 98 -5.51 -1.52 -0.39
N PHE A 99 -6.02 -1.92 -1.56
CA PHE A 99 -5.61 -1.42 -2.87
C PHE A 99 -6.80 -1.57 -3.82
N HIS A 100 -7.56 -0.49 -4.02
CA HIS A 100 -8.79 -0.49 -4.82
C HIS A 100 -9.10 0.90 -5.37
N PRO A 101 -10.02 1.06 -6.34
CA PRO A 101 -10.53 2.36 -6.76
C PRO A 101 -11.05 3.18 -5.57
N ASP A 102 -10.75 4.48 -5.56
CA ASP A 102 -11.23 5.44 -4.58
C ASP A 102 -12.72 5.71 -4.83
N ARG A 103 -13.57 5.12 -3.98
CA ARG A 103 -15.03 5.13 -4.08
C ARG A 103 -15.66 5.39 -2.72
#